data_AF-A0A1H4CGB9-F1
#
_entry.id   AF-A0A1H4CGB9-F1
#
_cell.length_a   1.000
_cell.length_b   1.000
_cell.length_c   1.000
_cell.angle_alpha   90.00
_cell.angle_beta   90.00
_cell.angle_gamma   90.00
#
_symmetry.space_group_name_H-M   'P 1'
#
loop_
_entity.id
_entity.type
_entity.pdbx_description
1 polymer ?
#
loop_
_entity_poly.entity_id
_entity_poly.type
_entity_poly.pdbx_seq_one_letter_code
_entity_poly.pdbx_strand_id
1 'polypeptide(L)'
;MSRPLDLDLRARAELLAYLVASHLLTREMTGEWLSVEHVVESTKLWLSSNGGGADLMQRVHLASQALDIAKRVALASASGFGSKTAAGMFCENLRLDFRSDAVREIYQTCLNQLVGQRWH
;
A
#
# COMPACT_ATOMS: atom_id res chain seq x y z
N MET A 1 22.80 -17.41 -2.85
CA MET A 1 21.37 -17.08 -2.67
C MET A 1 21.24 -16.28 -1.38
N SER A 2 21.17 -14.96 -1.49
CA SER A 2 21.04 -14.08 -0.32
C SER A 2 19.66 -14.30 0.30
N ARG A 3 19.62 -14.59 1.61
CA ARG A 3 18.39 -14.67 2.39
C ARG A 3 17.64 -13.33 2.21
N PRO A 4 16.35 -13.29 1.86
CA PRO A 4 15.60 -12.04 1.88
C PRO A 4 15.75 -11.44 3.28
N LEU A 5 16.25 -10.22 3.38
CA LEU A 5 16.16 -9.47 4.62
C LEU A 5 14.68 -9.19 4.84
N ASP A 6 14.16 -9.48 6.03
CA ASP A 6 12.80 -9.10 6.39
C ASP A 6 12.70 -7.58 6.42
N LEU A 7 11.57 -7.05 5.93
CA LEU A 7 11.29 -5.63 6.00
C LEU A 7 11.14 -5.20 7.46
N ASP A 8 11.77 -4.08 7.83
CA ASP A 8 11.51 -3.44 9.11
C ASP A 8 10.07 -2.88 9.18
N LEU A 9 9.63 -2.44 10.36
CA LEU A 9 8.25 -1.95 10.54
C LEU A 9 7.92 -0.80 9.58
N ARG A 10 8.88 0.10 9.32
CA ARG A 10 8.69 1.25 8.45
C ARG A 10 8.47 0.77 7.01
N ALA A 11 9.34 -0.08 6.51
CA ALA A 11 9.29 -0.62 5.15
C ALA A 11 8.03 -1.50 4.94
N ARG A 12 7.61 -2.25 5.96
CA ARG A 12 6.31 -2.96 5.94
C ARG A 12 5.13 -2.01 5.83
N ALA A 13 5.14 -0.91 6.58
CA ALA A 13 4.10 0.11 6.52
C ALA A 13 4.09 0.85 5.18
N GLU A 14 5.26 1.17 4.62
CA GLU A 14 5.40 1.82 3.31
C GLU A 14 4.91 0.90 2.17
N LEU A 15 5.25 -0.40 2.19
CA LEU A 15 4.74 -1.37 1.23
C LEU A 15 3.21 -1.54 1.34
N LEU A 16 2.69 -1.68 2.56
CA LEU A 16 1.25 -1.81 2.78
C LEU A 16 0.49 -0.56 2.31
N ALA A 17 1.00 0.63 2.64
CA ALA A 17 0.45 1.91 2.19
C ALA A 17 0.48 2.03 0.66
N TYR A 18 1.56 1.57 0.03
CA TYR A 18 1.68 1.57 -1.42
C TYR A 18 0.60 0.70 -2.08
N LEU A 19 0.39 -0.51 -1.58
CA LEU A 19 -0.66 -1.40 -2.11
C LEU A 19 -2.06 -0.83 -1.88
N VAL A 20 -2.31 -0.22 -0.72
CA VAL A 20 -3.58 0.46 -0.42
C VAL A 20 -3.84 1.62 -1.40
N ALA A 21 -2.84 2.49 -1.61
CA ALA A 21 -2.94 3.59 -2.55
C ALA A 21 -3.16 3.11 -3.98
N SER A 22 -2.50 2.02 -4.40
CA SER A 22 -2.70 1.44 -5.73
C SER A 22 -4.12 0.89 -5.90
N HIS A 23 -4.71 0.26 -4.87
CA HIS A 23 -6.11 -0.16 -4.88
C HIS A 23 -7.06 1.04 -5.04
N LEU A 24 -6.82 2.12 -4.30
CA LEU A 24 -7.63 3.34 -4.37
C LEU A 24 -7.51 4.00 -5.75
N LEU A 25 -6.31 4.10 -6.30
CA LEU A 25 -6.09 4.64 -7.64
C LEU A 25 -6.82 3.82 -8.70
N THR A 26 -6.70 2.49 -8.68
CA THR A 26 -7.45 1.64 -9.63
C THR A 26 -8.95 1.82 -9.46
N ARG A 27 -9.45 1.85 -8.21
CA ARG A 27 -10.89 2.02 -7.94
C ARG A 27 -11.43 3.34 -8.47
N GLU A 28 -10.68 4.42 -8.31
CA GLU A 28 -11.07 5.75 -8.82
C GLU A 28 -10.98 5.84 -10.35
N MET A 29 -10.04 5.13 -10.97
CA MET A 29 -9.81 5.19 -12.42
C MET A 29 -10.72 4.26 -13.23
N THR A 30 -11.02 3.06 -12.70
CA THR A 30 -11.72 2.00 -13.45
C THR A 30 -13.03 1.57 -12.81
N GLY A 31 -13.29 1.97 -11.55
CA GLY A 31 -14.39 1.44 -10.77
C GLY A 31 -14.11 0.05 -10.17
N GLU A 32 -12.96 -0.56 -10.44
CA GLU A 32 -12.60 -1.90 -9.96
C GLU A 32 -11.45 -1.87 -8.96
N TRP A 33 -11.34 -2.89 -8.13
CA TRP A 33 -10.16 -3.07 -7.26
C TRP A 33 -9.04 -3.77 -8.04
N LEU A 34 -7.78 -3.59 -7.63
CA LEU A 34 -6.66 -4.36 -8.20
C LEU A 34 -6.94 -5.86 -8.14
N SER A 35 -6.64 -6.54 -9.24
CA SER A 35 -6.59 -8.01 -9.30
C SER A 35 -5.41 -8.52 -8.47
N VAL A 36 -5.47 -9.79 -8.07
CA VAL A 36 -4.38 -10.46 -7.35
C VAL A 36 -3.06 -10.38 -8.14
N GLU A 37 -3.12 -10.56 -9.46
CA GLU A 37 -1.96 -10.42 -10.33
C GLU A 37 -1.32 -9.03 -10.24
N HIS A 38 -2.14 -7.97 -10.34
CA HIS A 38 -1.62 -6.61 -10.23
C HIS A 38 -1.13 -6.26 -8.82
N VAL A 39 -1.66 -6.88 -7.77
CA VAL A 39 -1.13 -6.75 -6.39
C VAL A 39 0.26 -7.39 -6.30
N VAL A 40 0.46 -8.57 -6.90
CA VAL A 40 1.76 -9.24 -6.95
C VAL A 40 2.77 -8.40 -7.73
N GLU A 41 2.40 -7.88 -8.90
CA GLU A 41 3.29 -7.02 -9.70
C GLU A 41 3.61 -5.71 -8.99
N SER A 42 2.62 -5.07 -8.36
CA SER A 42 2.81 -3.87 -7.53
C SER A 42 3.79 -4.14 -6.38
N THR A 43 3.68 -5.30 -5.72
CA THR A 43 4.60 -5.70 -4.65
C THR A 43 6.03 -5.84 -5.18
N LYS A 44 6.22 -6.49 -6.33
CA LYS A 44 7.55 -6.65 -6.96
C LYS A 44 8.15 -5.30 -7.35
N LEU A 45 7.34 -4.41 -7.93
CA LEU A 45 7.75 -3.07 -8.34
C LEU A 45 8.21 -2.22 -7.14
N TRP A 46 7.48 -2.30 -6.02
CA TRP A 46 7.86 -1.59 -4.81
C TRP A 46 9.18 -2.12 -4.24
N LEU A 47 9.34 -3.45 -4.18
CA LEU A 47 10.56 -4.07 -3.65
C LEU A 47 11.80 -3.72 -4.48
N SER A 48 11.69 -3.73 -5.82
CA SER A 48 12.80 -3.35 -6.70
C SER A 48 13.20 -1.89 -6.54
N SER A 49 12.22 -1.00 -6.30
CA SER A 49 12.43 0.44 -6.20
C SER A 49 12.92 0.91 -4.82
N ASN A 50 12.64 0.16 -3.75
CA ASN A 50 13.01 0.53 -2.39
C ASN A 50 14.17 -0.32 -1.83
N GLY A 51 14.81 -1.15 -2.68
CA GLY A 51 15.96 -1.99 -2.30
C GLY A 51 15.64 -3.07 -1.26
N GLY A 52 14.34 -3.33 -1.04
CA GLY A 52 13.85 -4.22 -0.01
C GLY A 52 13.78 -5.66 -0.48
N GLY A 53 14.33 -6.58 0.31
CA GLY A 53 13.89 -7.97 0.33
C GLY A 53 12.64 -8.09 1.21
N ALA A 54 11.87 -9.14 1.00
CA ALA A 54 10.85 -9.59 1.95
C ALA A 54 10.72 -11.10 1.78
N ASP A 55 10.55 -11.84 2.87
CA ASP A 55 10.20 -13.25 2.75
C ASP A 55 8.81 -13.42 2.10
N LEU A 56 8.54 -14.60 1.54
CA LEU A 56 7.29 -14.84 0.82
C LEU A 56 6.05 -14.68 1.71
N MET A 57 6.12 -15.15 2.95
CA MET A 57 5.00 -15.07 3.89
C MET A 57 4.74 -13.62 4.29
N GLN A 58 5.77 -12.82 4.53
CA GLN A 58 5.60 -11.39 4.81
C GLN A 58 4.99 -10.64 3.63
N ARG A 59 5.38 -10.96 2.38
CA ARG A 59 4.74 -10.38 1.18
C ARG A 59 3.26 -10.74 1.10
N VAL A 60 2.93 -12.02 1.25
CA VAL A 60 1.54 -12.51 1.19
C VAL A 60 0.70 -11.90 2.31
N HIS A 61 1.24 -11.82 3.52
CA HIS A 61 0.56 -11.23 4.68
C HIS A 61 0.25 -9.75 4.49
N LEU A 62 1.18 -8.96 3.95
CA LEU A 62 0.93 -7.55 3.68
C LEU A 62 -0.07 -7.38 2.51
N ALA A 63 0.08 -8.15 1.44
CA ALA A 63 -0.80 -8.10 0.29
C ALA A 63 -2.25 -8.48 0.63
N SER A 64 -2.46 -9.49 1.48
CA SER A 64 -3.81 -9.93 1.87
C SER A 64 -4.58 -8.89 2.67
N GLN A 65 -3.89 -7.98 3.35
CA GLN A 65 -4.50 -6.92 4.17
C GLN A 65 -4.83 -5.65 3.38
N ALA A 66 -4.13 -5.42 2.27
CA ALA A 66 -4.18 -4.16 1.54
C ALA A 66 -5.60 -3.80 1.05
N LEU A 67 -6.32 -4.76 0.48
CA LEU A 67 -7.66 -4.51 -0.06
C LEU A 67 -8.66 -4.12 1.03
N ASP A 68 -8.63 -4.80 2.18
CA ASP A 68 -9.57 -4.50 3.26
C ASP A 68 -9.29 -3.14 3.91
N ILE A 69 -8.01 -2.76 4.02
CA ILE A 69 -7.64 -1.40 4.43
C ILE A 69 -8.12 -0.38 3.40
N ALA A 70 -7.88 -0.62 2.10
CA ALA A 70 -8.32 0.28 1.04
C ALA A 70 -9.84 0.50 1.06
N LYS A 71 -10.63 -0.55 1.26
CA LYS A 71 -12.09 -0.46 1.41
C LYS A 71 -12.49 0.40 2.62
N ARG A 72 -11.85 0.21 3.78
CA ARG A 72 -12.13 1.02 4.98
C ARG A 72 -11.79 2.50 4.75
N VAL A 73 -10.65 2.77 4.12
CA VAL A 73 -10.18 4.12 3.79
C VAL A 73 -11.13 4.80 2.78
N ALA A 74 -11.59 4.06 1.76
CA ALA A 74 -12.58 4.55 0.80
C ALA A 74 -13.93 4.87 1.45
N LEU A 75 -14.40 4.03 2.39
CA LEU A 75 -15.67 4.25 3.10
C LEU A 75 -15.60 5.44 4.07
N ALA A 76 -14.46 5.67 4.71
CA ALA A 76 -14.25 6.81 5.60
C ALA A 76 -14.21 8.15 4.85
N SER A 77 -13.85 8.12 3.56
CA SER A 77 -13.83 9.29 2.70
C SER A 77 -15.23 9.57 2.16
N ALA A 78 -16.01 10.40 2.86
CA ALA A 78 -17.42 10.69 2.55
C ALA A 78 -17.67 11.20 1.11
N SER A 79 -16.65 11.72 0.42
CA SER A 79 -16.69 12.20 -0.96
C SER A 79 -15.82 11.40 -1.94
N GLY A 80 -15.24 10.27 -1.52
CA GLY A 80 -14.16 9.59 -2.24
C GLY A 80 -12.85 10.40 -2.23
N PHE A 81 -11.77 9.83 -2.76
CA PHE A 81 -10.51 10.57 -2.94
C PHE A 81 -10.62 11.54 -4.12
N GLY A 82 -11.44 11.21 -5.12
CA GLY A 82 -11.49 11.93 -6.38
C GLY A 82 -10.24 11.64 -7.22
N SER A 83 -10.44 11.46 -8.52
CA SER A 83 -9.38 11.07 -9.47
C SER A 83 -8.09 11.91 -9.37
N LYS A 84 -8.18 13.23 -9.12
CA LYS A 84 -7.00 14.10 -8.96
C LYS A 84 -6.19 13.80 -7.70
N THR A 85 -6.85 13.56 -6.58
CA THR A 85 -6.16 13.23 -5.32
C THR A 85 -5.54 11.85 -5.40
N ALA A 86 -6.22 10.89 -6.02
CA ALA A 86 -5.72 9.54 -6.23
C ALA A 86 -4.49 9.53 -7.16
N ALA A 87 -4.53 10.27 -8.27
CA ALA A 87 -3.38 10.42 -9.16
C ALA A 87 -2.21 11.14 -8.47
N GLY A 88 -2.49 12.13 -7.61
CA GLY A 88 -1.49 12.84 -6.82
C GLY A 88 -0.87 12.05 -5.68
N MET A 89 -1.28 10.79 -5.44
CA MET A 89 -0.65 9.93 -4.43
C MET A 89 0.72 9.42 -4.86
N PHE A 90 1.03 9.46 -6.15
CA PHE A 90 2.26 8.91 -6.70
C PHE A 90 3.11 10.00 -7.34
N CYS A 91 4.42 9.97 -7.05
CA CYS A 91 5.43 10.71 -7.80
C CYS A 91 5.65 10.08 -9.19
N GLU A 92 6.36 10.79 -10.07
CA GLU A 92 6.68 10.33 -11.44
C GLU A 92 7.39 8.97 -11.50
N ASN A 93 8.08 8.57 -10.43
CA ASN A 93 8.76 7.28 -10.29
C ASN A 93 7.89 6.19 -9.65
N LEU A 94 6.56 6.36 -9.62
CA LEU A 94 5.60 5.45 -8.99
C LEU A 94 5.87 5.21 -7.49
N ARG A 95 6.56 6.13 -6.82
CA ARG A 95 6.68 6.11 -5.35
C ARG A 95 5.56 6.93 -4.73
N LEU A 96 5.17 6.58 -3.51
CA LEU A 96 4.21 7.39 -2.76
C LEU A 96 4.74 8.80 -2.51
N ASP A 97 3.92 9.82 -2.80
CA ASP A 97 4.21 11.20 -2.46
C ASP A 97 3.77 11.50 -1.02
N PHE A 98 4.70 11.39 -0.07
CA PHE A 98 4.45 11.70 1.34
C PHE A 98 4.19 13.19 1.63
N ARG A 99 4.26 14.07 0.64
CA ARG A 99 3.77 15.45 0.77
C ARG A 99 2.24 15.52 0.74
N SER A 100 1.58 14.51 0.18
CA SER A 100 0.12 14.38 0.17
C SER A 100 -0.42 13.98 1.54
N ASP A 101 -1.41 14.74 2.03
CA ASP A 101 -2.11 14.42 3.29
C ASP A 101 -2.78 13.06 3.24
N ALA A 102 -3.38 12.71 2.10
CA ALA A 102 -4.01 11.43 1.87
C ALA A 102 -3.01 10.26 2.01
N VAL A 103 -1.82 10.40 1.44
CA VAL A 103 -0.76 9.39 1.55
C VAL A 103 -0.29 9.24 3.00
N ARG A 104 -0.14 10.35 3.73
CA ARG A 104 0.23 10.32 5.14
C ARG A 104 -0.83 9.64 5.99
N GLU A 105 -2.11 9.89 5.75
CA GLU A 105 -3.22 9.24 6.45
C GLU A 105 -3.30 7.73 6.16
N ILE A 106 -3.15 7.34 4.89
CA ILE A 106 -3.05 5.92 4.49
C ILE A 106 -1.88 5.24 5.21
N TYR A 107 -0.71 5.89 5.22
CA TYR A 107 0.46 5.36 5.90
C TYR A 107 0.23 5.16 7.41
N GLN A 108 -0.36 6.15 8.08
CA GLN A 108 -0.69 6.03 9.52
C GLN A 108 -1.70 4.91 9.78
N THR A 109 -2.71 4.77 8.91
CA THR A 109 -3.68 3.65 9.00
C THR A 109 -2.99 2.30 8.89
N CYS A 110 -2.05 2.15 7.94
CA CYS A 110 -1.26 0.95 7.75
C CYS A 110 -0.34 0.67 8.93
N LEU A 111 0.34 1.70 9.45
CA LEU A 111 1.22 1.58 10.60
C LEU A 111 0.45 1.13 11.85
N ASN A 112 -0.71 1.75 12.13
CA ASN A 112 -1.58 1.38 13.25
C ASN A 112 -2.08 -0.07 13.13
N GLN A 113 -2.46 -0.50 11.92
CA GLN A 113 -2.85 -1.89 11.65
C GLN A 113 -1.71 -2.88 11.97
N LEU A 114 -0.47 -2.55 11.58
CA LEU A 114 0.71 -3.40 11.83
C LEU A 114 1.12 -3.42 13.31
N VAL A 115 1.02 -2.29 14.01
CA VAL A 115 1.29 -2.20 15.45
C VAL A 115 0.22 -2.94 16.25
N GLY A 116 -1.06 -2.78 15.90
CA GLY A 116 -2.17 -3.46 16.56
C GLY A 116 -2.07 -5.00 16.48
N GLN A 117 -1.57 -5.54 15.37
CA GLN A 117 -1.30 -6.98 15.22
C GLN A 117 -0.19 -7.50 16.15
N ARG A 118 0.69 -6.63 16.65
CA ARG A 118 1.80 -7.05 17.53
C ARG A 118 1.36 -7.32 18.97
N TRP A 119 0.12 -6.98 19.32
CA TRP A 119 -0.45 -7.10 20.67
C TRP A 119 -1.56 -8.16 20.78
N HIS A 120 -1.65 -9.06 19.80
CA HIS A 120 -2.56 -10.21 19.80
C HIS A 120 -1.78 -11.52 19.72
#